data_AF-A0A965JTA7-F1
#
_entry.id   AF-A0A965JTA7-F1
#
_cell.length_a   1.000
_cell.length_b   1.000
_cell.length_c   1.000
_cell.angle_alpha   90.00
_cell.angle_beta   90.00
_cell.angle_gamma   90.00
#
_symmetry.space_group_name_H-M   'P 1'
#
loop_
_entity.id
_entity.type
_entity.pdbx_description
1 polymer ?
#
loop_
_entity_poly.entity_id
_entity_poly.type
_entity_poly.pdbx_seq_one_letter_code
_entity_poly.pdbx_strand_id
1 'polypeptide(L)' 'MPAYQYQCRSCNESMSVTRSISDPDPGYSCNTCNLPMTRVYSIGAITFNGSGFYRTDKGN' A
#
# COMPACT_ATOMS: atom_id res chain seq x y z
N MET A 1 4.61 -12.25 -7.15
CA MET A 1 3.46 -12.07 -6.24
C MET A 1 3.70 -10.81 -5.41
N PRO A 2 2.70 -9.94 -5.22
CA PRO A 2 2.86 -8.74 -4.40
C PRO A 2 3.07 -9.08 -2.92
N ALA A 3 3.84 -8.25 -2.23
CA ALA A 3 3.99 -8.30 -0.77
C ALA A 3 3.10 -7.24 -0.14
N TYR A 4 2.31 -7.64 0.85
CA TYR A 4 1.44 -6.78 1.63
C TYR A 4 2.00 -6.62 3.03
N GLN A 5 2.01 -5.39 3.52
CA GLN A 5 2.49 -5.05 4.86
C GLN A 5 1.31 -4.94 5.82
N TYR A 6 1.46 -5.51 7.02
CA TYR A 6 0.51 -5.43 8.12
C TYR A 6 1.22 -4.89 9.34
N GLN A 7 0.52 -4.09 10.14
CA GLN A 7 1.04 -3.56 11.39
C GLN A 7 0.04 -3.73 12.52
N CYS A 8 0.53 -4.11 13.69
CA CYS A 8 -0.25 -4.14 14.90
C CYS A 8 -0.27 -2.76 15.57
N ARG A 9 -1.45 -2.25 15.91
CA ARG A 9 -1.58 -0.94 16.61
C ARG A 9 -1.16 -0.96 18.07
N SER A 10 -1.15 -2.13 18.72
CA SER A 10 -0.84 -2.21 20.16
C SER A 10 0.64 -2.36 20.45
N CYS A 11 1.37 -3.18 19.69
CA CYS A 11 2.80 -3.41 19.90
C CYS A 11 3.69 -2.85 18.79
N ASN A 12 3.12 -2.22 17.75
CA ASN A 12 3.85 -1.70 16.59
C ASN A 12 4.66 -2.73 15.78
N GLU A 13 4.42 -4.03 16.00
CA GLU A 13 4.98 -5.10 15.17
C GLU A 13 4.50 -5.00 13.73
N SER A 14 5.43 -5.17 12.78
CA SER A 14 5.16 -5.12 11.35
C SER A 14 5.47 -6.48 10.70
N MET A 15 4.54 -6.98 9.90
CA MET A 15 4.65 -8.25 9.18
C MET A 15 4.51 -8.02 7.68
N SER A 16 5.32 -8.71 6.89
CA SER A 16 5.25 -8.69 5.41
C SER A 16 4.80 -10.06 4.92
N VAL A 17 3.70 -10.09 4.15
CA VAL A 17 3.14 -11.35 3.61
C VAL A 17 3.03 -11.27 2.10
N THR A 18 3.61 -12.25 1.41
CA THR A 18 3.48 -12.41 -0.04
C THR A 18 2.19 -13.15 -0.35
N ARG A 19 1.27 -12.52 -1.09
CA ARG A 19 -0.04 -13.12 -1.45
C ARG A 19 -0.39 -12.78 -2.89
N SER A 20 -1.17 -13.63 -3.56
CA SER A 20 -1.76 -13.23 -4.85
C SER A 20 -2.87 -12.21 -4.64
N ILE A 21 -3.08 -11.37 -5.65
CA ILE A 21 -4.12 -10.33 -5.61
C ILE A 21 -5.54 -10.92 -5.68
N SER A 22 -5.67 -12.10 -6.28
CA SER A 22 -6.94 -12.82 -6.41
C SER A 22 -7.38 -13.50 -5.11
N ASP A 23 -6.47 -13.69 -4.15
CA ASP A 23 -6.80 -14.33 -2.88
C ASP A 23 -7.45 -13.32 -1.92
N PRO A 24 -8.51 -13.72 -1.19
CA PRO A 24 -9.10 -12.89 -0.15
C PRO A 24 -8.13 -12.66 1.02
N ASP A 25 -8.39 -11.62 1.81
CA ASP A 25 -7.59 -11.32 2.99
C ASP A 25 -7.98 -12.26 4.14
N PRO A 26 -7.04 -13.07 4.68
CA PRO A 26 -7.37 -14.03 5.74
C PRO A 26 -7.51 -13.40 7.12
N GLY A 27 -7.19 -12.11 7.30
CA GLY A 27 -7.18 -11.44 8.60
C GLY A 27 -6.04 -11.95 9.49
N TYR A 28 -4.89 -11.26 9.47
CA TYR A 28 -3.73 -11.65 10.28
C TYR A 28 -3.85 -11.17 11.72
N SER A 29 -3.48 -12.03 12.67
CA SER A 29 -3.36 -11.71 14.10
C SER A 29 -1.90 -11.57 14.51
N CYS A 30 -1.63 -10.68 15.46
CA CYS A 30 -0.28 -10.47 15.99
C CYS A 30 0.10 -11.59 16.96
N ASN A 31 1.27 -12.21 16.78
CA ASN A 31 1.74 -13.30 17.65
C ASN A 31 2.07 -12.83 19.10
N THR A 32 2.33 -11.54 19.29
CA THR A 32 2.72 -10.99 20.61
C THR A 32 1.52 -10.62 21.47
N CYS A 33 0.45 -10.12 20.86
CA CYS A 33 -0.71 -9.58 21.59
C CYS A 33 -2.06 -10.20 21.18
N ASN A 34 -2.07 -11.12 20.22
CA ASN A 34 -3.28 -11.78 19.68
C ASN A 34 -4.35 -10.82 19.14
N LEU A 35 -3.99 -9.57 18.85
CA LEU A 35 -4.88 -8.57 18.28
C LEU A 35 -4.86 -8.58 16.76
N PRO A 36 -5.95 -8.19 16.10
CA PRO A 36 -6.01 -8.11 14.64
C PRO A 36 -5.03 -7.06 14.11
N MET A 37 -4.26 -7.44 13.09
CA MET A 37 -3.35 -6.54 12.39
C MET A 37 -4.09 -5.83 11.26
N THR A 38 -3.69 -4.59 10.99
CA THR A 38 -4.26 -3.80 9.88
C THR A 38 -3.26 -3.70 8.75
N ARG A 39 -3.73 -3.83 7.50
CA ARG A 39 -2.89 -3.65 6.32
C ARG A 39 -2.44 -2.20 6.23
N VAL A 40 -1.13 -2.00 6.14
CA VAL A 40 -0.53 -0.69 5.94
C VAL A 40 -0.40 -0.44 4.44
N TYR A 41 -1.00 0.65 3.98
CA TYR A 41 -0.90 1.11 2.61
C TYR A 41 0.18 2.19 2.57
N SER A 42 1.39 1.79 2.21
CA SER A 42 2.48 2.72 1.97
C SER A 42 2.21 3.46 0.68
N ILE A 43 1.95 4.77 0.75
CA ILE A 43 1.85 5.62 -0.44
C ILE A 43 3.28 5.79 -0.96
N GLY A 44 3.67 4.99 -1.95
CA GLY A 44 4.92 5.23 -2.66
C GLY A 44 4.87 6.63 -3.28
N ALA A 45 5.98 7.37 -3.23
CA ALA A 45 6.04 8.68 -3.87
C ALA A 45 5.71 8.53 -5.36
N ILE A 46 4.55 9.05 -5.78
CA ILE A 46 4.14 9.04 -7.18
C ILE A 46 4.75 10.27 -7.83
N THR A 47 5.85 10.09 -8.56
CA THR A 47 6.50 11.18 -9.29
C THR A 47 6.05 11.18 -10.74
N PHE A 48 5.25 12.17 -11.13
CA PHE A 48 4.86 12.40 -12.53
C PHE A 48 5.89 13.32 -13.20
N ASN A 49 6.83 12.75 -13.96
CA ASN A 49 7.75 13.53 -14.80
C ASN A 49 7.10 13.81 -16.17
N GLY A 50 6.18 14.77 -16.23
CA GLY A 50 5.56 15.23 -17.47
C GLY A 50 6.33 16.42 -18.06
N SER A 51 7.05 16.22 -19.17
CA SER A 51 7.70 17.29 -19.93
C SER A 51 6.67 18.11 -20.70
N GLY A 52 5.99 19.04 -20.04
CA GLY A 52 5.31 20.18 -20.67
C GLY A 52 4.07 19.86 -21.51
N PHE A 53 2.89 20.08 -20.93
CA PHE A 53 1.64 20.24 -21.69
C PHE A 53 1.68 21.58 -22.45
N TYR A 54 2.11 21.60 -23.71
CA TYR A 54 1.89 22.77 -24.58
C TYR A 54 0.44 22.78 -25.05
N ARG A 55 -0.41 23.55 -24.38
CA ARG A 55 -1.69 23.98 -24.96
C ARG A 55 -1.41 25.14 -25.91
N THR A 56 -1.29 24.83 -27.20
CA THR A 56 -1.35 25.83 -28.25
C THR A 56 -2.81 26.20 -28.46
N ASP A 57 -3.31 27.17 -27.69
CA ASP A 57 -4.52 27.92 -28.09
C ASP A 57 -4.04 29.18 -28.80
N LYS A 58 -4.10 29.17 -30.13
CA LYS A 58 -4.08 30.37 -30.96
C LYS A 58 -5.19 30.23 -31.98
N GLY A 59 -6.40 30.61 -31.57
CA GLY A 59 -7.47 30.93 -32.51
C GLY A 59 -7.13 32.22 -33.26
N ASN A 60 -7.24 32.17 -34.59
CA ASN A 60 -7.37 33.32 -35.47
C ASN A 60 -8.56 33.07 -36.40
#